data_AF-A0A497E6Q5-F1
#
_entry.id   AF-A0A497E6Q5-F1
#
_cell.length_a   1.000
_cell.length_b   1.000
_cell.length_c   1.000
_cell.angle_alpha   90.00
_cell.angle_beta   90.00
_cell.angle_gamma   90.00
#
_symmetry.space_group_name_H-M   'P 1'
#
loop_
_entity.id
_entity.type
_entity.pdbx_description
1 polymer ?
#
loop_
_entity_poly.entity_id
_entity_poly.type
_entity_poly.pdbx_seq_one_letter_code
_entity_poly.pdbx_strand_id
1 'polypeptide(L)'
;MFKGKSGSWILFIFTLVIVFFMGLLANSIMERRTEAVIMKKAVVDLGNWETRNEVWGEAYPEEYETYLKMEGGEIEDILEENPYVAVLFAGYGFSKEYNKPRGHIHAIEDVRNILRTGGPTEEKGSPMPATCWTCKSPDVPRMMEEFAVDGKDGVAEFYRGNGGQWEKLGSQIINPIGCGDCHDPETMALTITRPALKEGYKALTGKDISEATHQEMRSLVCAQCHVEYYFDKHLDGQKKGSPYLVFPWKYGITADDMQKHLDERGADGTGHKDWIHAISKTRMYKAQHPGWEFWQQGPHGMQGVSCADCHMPYESRGGMKYSSHHVTSPLDYIDKTCQVCHRQPEEELRKAVKDRQASIKKLTARAEELLVRAHFETKAAMDEGATNAELENIRTLIRESQWRWDISVASHGASFHAPLQVSNLLADCIDKAGKARLELSKVLAIHGFTGEVELPDLSTKAKVQKLIGFNMDKLNQEKADFLKNMAPKWDEEAKKRHESWDK
;
A
#
# COMPACT_ATOMS: atom_id res chain seq x y z
N MET A 1 24.24 11.01 78.30
CA MET A 1 23.26 10.66 77.25
C MET A 1 23.52 11.47 75.98
N PHE A 2 24.68 11.32 75.32
CA PHE A 2 24.97 11.96 74.01
C PHE A 2 26.12 11.21 73.31
N LYS A 3 25.83 10.07 72.68
CA LYS A 3 26.70 9.43 71.69
C LYS A 3 25.76 8.92 70.59
N GLY A 4 25.79 9.55 69.41
CA GLY A 4 24.94 9.15 68.28
C GLY A 4 24.53 10.24 67.29
N LYS A 5 25.05 11.48 67.37
CA LYS A 5 24.66 12.55 66.43
C LYS A 5 25.56 12.67 65.17
N SER A 6 26.83 12.29 65.22
CA SER A 6 27.78 12.52 64.12
C SER A 6 27.51 11.66 62.87
N GLY A 7 27.15 10.38 63.04
CA GLY A 7 26.84 9.50 61.90
C GLY A 7 25.61 9.92 61.10
N SER A 8 24.60 10.47 61.78
CA SER A 8 23.37 10.96 61.14
C SER A 8 23.61 12.23 60.32
N TRP A 9 24.47 13.14 60.80
CA TRP A 9 24.86 14.34 60.06
C TRP A 9 25.72 14.02 58.82
N ILE A 10 26.61 13.02 58.89
CA ILE A 10 27.40 12.58 57.73
C ILE A 10 26.50 11.98 56.66
N LEU A 11 25.53 11.14 57.06
CA LEU A 11 24.58 10.52 56.12
C LEU A 11 23.66 11.57 55.48
N PHE A 12 23.24 12.57 56.26
CA PHE A 12 22.44 13.71 55.78
C PHE A 12 23.22 14.56 54.76
N ILE A 13 24.47 14.93 55.06
CA ILE A 13 25.31 15.70 54.13
C ILE A 13 25.60 14.89 52.86
N PHE A 14 25.90 13.60 52.99
CA PHE A 14 26.13 12.73 51.83
C PHE A 14 24.89 12.61 50.94
N THR A 15 23.70 12.49 51.54
CA THR A 15 22.43 12.44 50.79
C THR A 15 22.16 13.77 50.10
N LEU A 16 22.42 14.91 50.75
CA LEU A 16 22.29 16.24 50.14
C LEU A 16 23.22 16.40 48.93
N VAL A 17 24.47 15.90 49.02
CA VAL A 17 25.42 15.93 47.92
C VAL A 17 24.94 15.08 46.74
N ILE A 18 24.42 13.87 46.99
CA ILE A 18 23.84 13.03 45.94
C ILE A 18 22.63 13.70 45.28
N VAL A 19 21.70 14.23 46.08
CA VAL A 19 20.50 14.93 45.57
C VAL A 19 20.90 16.16 44.75
N PHE A 20 21.91 16.90 45.19
CA PHE A 20 22.45 18.05 44.46
C PHE A 20 23.02 17.63 43.09
N PHE A 21 23.86 16.58 43.03
CA PHE A 21 24.39 16.07 41.77
C PHE A 21 23.31 15.46 40.87
N MET A 22 22.31 14.78 41.42
CA MET A 22 21.14 14.31 40.67
C MET A 22 20.32 15.49 40.12
N GLY A 23 20.18 16.58 40.88
CA GLY A 23 19.54 17.82 40.43
C GLY A 23 20.31 18.48 39.29
N LEU A 24 21.64 18.56 39.38
CA LEU A 24 22.48 19.06 38.28
C LEU A 24 22.39 18.18 37.03
N LEU A 25 22.36 16.86 37.19
CA LEU A 25 22.19 15.93 36.09
C LEU A 25 20.80 16.07 35.44
N ALA A 26 19.74 16.16 36.23
CA ALA A 26 18.39 16.39 35.74
C ALA A 26 18.29 17.73 35.01
N ASN A 27 18.89 18.80 35.55
CA ASN A 27 18.92 20.11 34.90
C ASN A 27 19.69 20.05 33.57
N SER A 28 20.86 19.40 33.53
CA SER A 28 21.63 19.24 32.30
C SER A 28 20.89 18.41 31.24
N ILE A 29 20.16 17.36 31.63
CA ILE A 29 19.33 16.56 30.71
C ILE A 29 18.17 17.38 30.17
N MET A 30 17.48 18.13 31.04
CA MET A 30 16.36 18.98 30.65
C MET A 30 16.81 20.11 29.72
N GLU A 31 17.90 20.80 30.06
CA GLU A 31 18.48 21.87 29.25
C GLU A 31 18.89 21.37 27.87
N ARG A 32 19.63 20.25 27.78
CA ARG A 32 19.99 19.63 26.49
C ARG A 32 18.79 19.16 25.67
N ARG A 33 17.73 18.67 26.32
CA ARG A 33 16.47 18.30 25.63
C ARG A 33 15.76 19.54 25.09
N THR A 34 15.67 20.60 25.89
CA THR A 34 15.04 21.86 25.50
C THR A 34 15.84 22.55 24.40
N GLU A 35 17.17 22.60 24.48
CA GLU A 35 18.04 23.10 23.42
C GLU A 35 17.86 22.31 22.12
N ALA A 36 17.80 20.98 22.18
CA ALA A 36 17.55 20.15 20.99
C ALA A 36 16.19 20.44 20.32
N VAL A 37 15.12 20.61 21.09
CA VAL A 37 13.78 20.92 20.56
C VAL A 37 13.73 22.35 20.00
N ILE A 38 14.37 23.31 20.66
CA ILE A 38 14.43 24.72 20.21
C ILE A 38 15.28 24.84 18.95
N MET A 39 16.42 24.15 18.87
CA MET A 39 17.28 24.15 17.68
C MET A 39 16.55 23.55 16.47
N LYS A 40 15.80 22.45 16.61
CA LYS A 40 15.05 21.85 15.49
C LYS A 40 14.00 22.79 14.88
N LYS A 41 13.36 23.64 15.69
CA LYS A 41 12.29 24.57 15.25
C LYS A 41 12.80 25.89 14.66
N ALA A 42 14.08 26.19 14.81
CA ALA A 42 14.65 27.50 14.48
C ALA A 42 15.41 27.54 13.13
N VAL A 43 15.50 26.42 12.40
CA VAL A 43 16.45 26.26 11.28
C VAL A 43 15.81 26.51 9.91
N VAL A 44 14.56 26.09 9.66
CA VAL A 44 13.91 26.21 8.34
C VAL A 44 12.42 26.54 8.49
N ASP A 45 11.93 27.49 7.70
CA ASP A 45 10.49 27.73 7.51
C ASP A 45 9.96 26.76 6.43
N LEU A 46 9.33 25.67 6.88
CA LEU A 46 8.71 24.69 6.01
C LEU A 46 7.35 25.26 5.58
N GLY A 47 7.28 25.84 4.39
CA GLY A 47 6.02 26.36 3.85
C GLY A 47 4.92 25.28 3.78
N ASN A 48 3.66 25.71 3.63
CA ASN A 48 2.47 24.85 3.69
C ASN A 48 2.49 23.59 2.80
N TRP A 49 3.30 23.60 1.73
CA TRP A 49 3.46 22.49 0.79
C TRP A 49 4.90 22.24 0.40
N GLU A 50 5.83 22.29 1.36
CA GLU A 50 7.20 21.86 1.08
C GLU A 50 7.23 20.35 0.80
N THR A 51 7.39 19.98 -0.48
CA THR A 51 7.37 18.58 -0.93
C THR A 51 8.75 17.97 -1.08
N ARG A 52 9.81 18.77 -0.95
CA ARG A 52 11.21 18.35 -1.09
C ARG A 52 11.75 17.81 0.24
N ASN A 53 11.92 16.50 0.31
CA ASN A 53 12.28 15.82 1.57
C ASN A 53 13.64 16.28 2.14
N GLU A 54 14.56 16.70 1.28
CA GLU A 54 15.86 17.26 1.67
C GLU A 54 15.74 18.54 2.50
N VAL A 55 14.75 19.39 2.23
CA VAL A 55 14.52 20.64 2.98
C VAL A 55 14.04 20.33 4.40
N TRP A 56 13.21 19.31 4.57
CA TRP A 56 12.83 18.80 5.89
C TRP A 56 14.04 18.21 6.63
N GLY A 57 14.97 17.58 5.91
CA GLY A 57 16.19 16.99 6.46
C GLY A 57 17.16 18.00 7.08
N GLU A 58 17.10 19.27 6.69
CA GLU A 58 17.87 20.35 7.32
C GLU A 58 17.40 20.63 8.76
N ALA A 59 16.09 20.53 9.01
CA ALA A 59 15.49 20.70 10.33
C ALA A 59 15.45 19.39 11.15
N TYR A 60 15.31 18.24 10.48
CA TYR A 60 15.14 16.91 11.08
C TYR A 60 16.17 15.90 10.55
N PRO A 61 17.48 16.11 10.82
CA PRO A 61 18.54 15.33 10.21
C PRO A 61 18.54 13.85 10.65
N GLU A 62 18.19 13.53 11.91
CA GLU A 62 18.17 12.13 12.35
C GLU A 62 17.07 11.32 11.67
N GLU A 63 15.87 11.89 11.57
CA GLU A 63 14.74 11.29 10.86
C GLU A 63 15.09 11.12 9.36
N TYR A 64 15.59 12.17 8.71
CA TYR A 64 15.96 12.13 7.29
C TYR A 64 17.10 11.15 6.98
N GLU A 65 18.14 11.07 7.81
CA GLU A 65 19.21 10.07 7.64
C GLU A 65 18.67 8.64 7.68
N THR A 66 17.70 8.34 8.55
CA THR A 66 17.08 7.01 8.57
C THR A 66 16.12 6.80 7.40
N TYR A 67 15.45 7.85 6.92
CA TYR A 67 14.65 7.81 5.71
C TYR A 67 15.48 7.38 4.49
N LEU A 68 16.66 7.97 4.30
CA LEU A 68 17.58 7.66 3.19
C LEU A 68 18.06 6.19 3.18
N LYS A 69 18.00 5.48 4.30
CA LYS A 69 18.33 4.03 4.32
C LYS A 69 17.40 3.18 3.45
N MET A 70 16.22 3.71 3.08
CA MET A 70 15.28 3.07 2.16
C MET A 70 15.71 3.11 0.68
N GLU A 71 16.86 3.71 0.33
CA GLU A 71 17.44 3.68 -1.03
C GLU A 71 17.87 2.27 -1.47
N GLY A 72 18.04 1.34 -0.53
CA GLY A 72 18.34 -0.06 -0.83
C GLY A 72 17.07 -0.85 -1.19
N GLY A 73 17.18 -1.74 -2.17
CA GLY A 73 16.11 -2.70 -2.51
C GLY A 73 16.09 -3.07 -3.98
N GLU A 74 16.06 -4.38 -4.26
CA GLU A 74 15.97 -4.91 -5.61
C GLU A 74 14.52 -5.03 -6.08
N ILE A 75 14.32 -4.96 -7.39
CA ILE A 75 13.01 -5.25 -8.00
C ILE A 75 12.85 -6.77 -8.06
N GLU A 76 11.90 -7.30 -7.28
CA GLU A 76 11.51 -8.70 -7.34
C GLU A 76 10.21 -8.88 -8.13
N ASP A 77 10.29 -9.53 -9.28
CA ASP A 77 9.16 -9.76 -10.18
C ASP A 77 8.31 -10.96 -9.74
N ILE A 78 7.06 -10.69 -9.34
CA ILE A 78 6.12 -11.71 -8.85
C ILE A 78 5.67 -12.62 -10.01
N LEU A 79 5.60 -12.10 -11.23
CA LEU A 79 5.17 -12.87 -12.39
C LEU A 79 6.25 -13.87 -12.85
N GLU A 80 7.53 -13.56 -12.61
CA GLU A 80 8.62 -14.53 -12.79
C GLU A 80 8.65 -15.57 -11.68
N GLU A 81 8.42 -15.17 -10.42
CA GLU A 81 8.35 -16.11 -9.29
C GLU A 81 7.15 -17.07 -9.44
N ASN A 82 6.03 -16.58 -9.96
CA ASN A 82 4.81 -17.35 -10.17
C ASN A 82 4.01 -16.88 -11.41
N PRO A 83 4.19 -17.55 -12.57
CA PRO A 83 3.48 -17.21 -13.80
C PRO A 83 1.96 -17.34 -13.73
N TYR A 84 1.41 -18.10 -12.76
CA TYR A 84 -0.05 -18.21 -12.59
C TYR A 84 -0.69 -16.86 -12.26
N VAL A 85 0.02 -15.97 -11.56
CA VAL A 85 -0.47 -14.63 -11.25
C VAL A 85 -0.78 -13.84 -12.54
N ALA A 86 0.03 -14.01 -13.59
CA ALA A 86 -0.23 -13.38 -14.89
C ALA A 86 -1.47 -13.96 -15.59
N VAL A 87 -1.77 -15.25 -15.40
CA VAL A 87 -3.03 -15.86 -15.86
C VAL A 87 -4.21 -15.25 -15.12
N LEU A 88 -4.16 -15.19 -13.79
CA LEU A 88 -5.27 -14.69 -12.96
C LEU A 88 -5.60 -13.21 -13.26
N PHE A 89 -4.62 -12.43 -13.69
CA PHE A 89 -4.82 -11.05 -14.13
C PHE A 89 -4.91 -10.89 -15.66
N ALA A 90 -5.20 -11.94 -16.41
CA ALA A 90 -5.26 -11.87 -17.87
C ALA A 90 -6.28 -10.82 -18.32
N GLY A 91 -5.83 -9.88 -19.16
CA GLY A 91 -6.62 -8.73 -19.60
C GLY A 91 -6.50 -7.48 -18.72
N TYR A 92 -5.69 -7.53 -17.66
CA TYR A 92 -5.48 -6.42 -16.73
C TYR A 92 -4.01 -6.00 -16.64
N GLY A 93 -3.74 -4.76 -16.23
CA GLY A 93 -2.37 -4.20 -16.20
C GLY A 93 -1.37 -5.03 -15.38
N PHE A 94 -1.83 -5.67 -14.30
CA PHE A 94 -1.00 -6.52 -13.44
C PHE A 94 -0.46 -7.78 -14.14
N SER A 95 -1.04 -8.22 -15.26
CA SER A 95 -0.47 -9.31 -16.06
C SER A 95 0.69 -8.87 -16.98
N LYS A 96 0.91 -7.56 -17.15
CA LYS A 96 2.09 -7.02 -17.85
C LYS A 96 3.30 -7.00 -16.95
N GLU A 97 3.13 -6.50 -15.72
CA GLU A 97 4.20 -6.39 -14.72
C GLU A 97 3.62 -6.19 -13.32
N TYR A 98 4.13 -6.96 -12.36
CA TYR A 98 3.80 -6.85 -10.95
C TYR A 98 5.00 -7.27 -10.11
N ASN A 99 5.53 -6.32 -9.34
CA ASN A 99 6.75 -6.49 -8.55
C ASN A 99 6.41 -6.34 -7.07
N LYS A 100 7.20 -6.97 -6.20
CA LYS A 100 7.11 -6.76 -4.75
C LYS A 100 7.46 -5.30 -4.40
N PRO A 101 6.89 -4.74 -3.32
CA PRO A 101 7.25 -3.40 -2.89
C PRO A 101 8.71 -3.35 -2.42
N ARG A 102 9.37 -2.22 -2.69
CA ARG A 102 10.66 -1.82 -2.11
C ARG A 102 10.54 -0.49 -1.36
N GLY A 103 11.65 0.11 -0.95
CA GLY A 103 11.68 1.31 -0.11
C GLY A 103 10.89 2.50 -0.69
N HIS A 104 10.31 3.31 0.18
CA HIS A 104 9.45 4.45 -0.18
C HIS A 104 10.10 5.47 -1.14
N ILE A 105 11.43 5.61 -1.08
CA ILE A 105 12.20 6.50 -1.96
C ILE A 105 12.03 6.13 -3.43
N HIS A 106 11.78 4.86 -3.75
CA HIS A 106 11.58 4.41 -5.13
C HIS A 106 10.15 4.60 -5.63
N ALA A 107 9.21 5.12 -4.84
CA ALA A 107 7.80 5.17 -5.22
C ALA A 107 7.53 5.88 -6.56
N ILE A 108 8.24 7.00 -6.82
CA ILE A 108 8.15 7.74 -8.08
C ILE A 108 8.84 6.99 -9.22
N GLU A 109 10.03 6.45 -8.95
CA GLU A 109 10.79 5.65 -9.92
C GLU A 109 9.96 4.44 -10.39
N ASP A 110 9.38 3.69 -9.45
CA ASP A 110 8.63 2.47 -9.71
C ASP A 110 7.35 2.75 -10.50
N VAL A 111 6.59 3.79 -10.13
CA VAL A 111 5.36 4.12 -10.88
C VAL A 111 5.68 4.66 -12.29
N ARG A 112 6.84 5.30 -12.46
CA ARG A 112 7.36 5.72 -13.76
C ARG A 112 7.90 4.56 -14.59
N ASN A 113 8.48 3.54 -13.99
CA ASN A 113 9.14 2.43 -14.68
C ASN A 113 8.21 1.25 -14.99
N ILE A 114 7.15 1.05 -14.20
CA ILE A 114 6.25 -0.09 -14.37
C ILE A 114 5.50 -0.04 -15.71
N LEU A 115 5.39 -1.17 -16.41
CA LEU A 115 4.63 -1.31 -17.65
C LEU A 115 3.14 -1.02 -17.51
N ARG A 116 2.60 -1.01 -16.28
CA ARG A 116 1.19 -0.71 -16.00
C ARG A 116 0.81 0.71 -16.42
N THR A 117 1.71 1.68 -16.28
CA THR A 117 1.50 3.09 -16.70
C THR A 117 1.76 3.32 -18.18
N GLY A 118 2.20 2.28 -18.92
CA GLY A 118 2.49 2.34 -20.35
C GLY A 118 3.69 3.21 -20.71
N GLY A 119 3.88 3.41 -22.01
CA GLY A 119 4.84 4.35 -22.59
C GLY A 119 4.10 5.50 -23.28
N PRO A 120 3.65 6.52 -22.53
CA PRO A 120 2.93 7.64 -23.11
C PRO A 120 3.85 8.51 -23.98
N THR A 121 3.24 9.14 -24.98
CA THR A 121 3.85 10.15 -25.87
C THR A 121 2.95 11.38 -25.91
N GLU A 122 3.34 12.42 -26.63
CA GLU A 122 2.49 13.60 -26.84
C GLU A 122 1.15 13.25 -27.53
N GLU A 123 1.13 12.20 -28.36
CA GLU A 123 -0.04 11.77 -29.13
C GLU A 123 -0.81 10.62 -28.45
N LYS A 124 -0.17 9.86 -27.57
CA LYS A 124 -0.74 8.68 -26.92
C LYS A 124 -0.61 8.80 -25.40
N GLY A 125 -1.72 9.09 -24.74
CA GLY A 125 -1.79 9.15 -23.28
C GLY A 125 -1.58 7.80 -22.59
N SER A 126 -1.33 7.87 -21.28
CA SER A 126 -1.21 6.67 -20.44
C SER A 126 -2.55 5.92 -20.36
N PRO A 127 -2.54 4.57 -20.26
CA PRO A 127 -3.74 3.82 -19.92
C PRO A 127 -4.23 4.09 -18.49
N MET A 128 -3.42 4.74 -17.64
CA MET A 128 -3.71 4.96 -16.22
C MET A 128 -4.14 6.41 -15.96
N PRO A 129 -5.12 6.64 -15.05
CA PRO A 129 -5.49 7.98 -14.62
C PRO A 129 -4.46 8.57 -13.65
N ALA A 130 -4.54 9.89 -13.40
CA ALA A 130 -3.73 10.57 -12.38
C ALA A 130 -3.94 10.01 -10.96
N THR A 131 -5.06 9.33 -10.70
CA THR A 131 -5.30 8.59 -9.46
C THR A 131 -4.15 7.63 -9.11
N CYS A 132 -3.39 7.13 -10.09
CA CYS A 132 -2.21 6.29 -9.84
C CYS A 132 -1.06 7.01 -9.11
N TRP A 133 -1.05 8.35 -9.05
CA TRP A 133 -0.08 9.12 -8.29
C TRP A 133 -0.40 9.23 -6.79
N THR A 134 -1.67 9.07 -6.39
CA THR A 134 -2.16 9.49 -5.06
C THR A 134 -1.32 8.98 -3.90
N CYS A 135 -0.86 7.74 -3.98
CA CYS A 135 -0.14 7.05 -2.93
C CYS A 135 1.38 6.98 -3.21
N LYS A 136 1.96 7.98 -3.89
CA LYS A 136 3.36 7.94 -4.35
C LYS A 136 4.19 9.18 -4.01
N SER A 137 3.57 10.28 -3.59
CA SER A 137 4.27 11.56 -3.49
C SER A 137 3.56 12.61 -2.62
N PRO A 138 4.31 13.44 -1.86
CA PRO A 138 3.77 14.63 -1.19
C PRO A 138 3.34 15.74 -2.16
N ASP A 139 3.67 15.66 -3.46
CA ASP A 139 3.16 16.59 -4.47
C ASP A 139 1.65 16.45 -4.73
N VAL A 140 1.06 15.30 -4.40
CA VAL A 140 -0.36 15.02 -4.63
C VAL A 140 -1.29 16.02 -3.93
N PRO A 141 -1.23 16.23 -2.60
CA PRO A 141 -2.11 17.16 -1.93
C PRO A 141 -1.91 18.61 -2.40
N ARG A 142 -0.68 19.02 -2.71
CA ARG A 142 -0.39 20.32 -3.35
C ARG A 142 -1.14 20.47 -4.67
N MET A 143 -1.08 19.46 -5.55
CA MET A 143 -1.81 19.48 -6.82
C MET A 143 -3.33 19.49 -6.64
N MET A 144 -3.85 18.78 -5.64
CA MET A 144 -5.28 18.83 -5.32
C MET A 144 -5.70 20.23 -4.87
N GLU A 145 -4.87 20.95 -4.12
CA GLU A 145 -5.16 22.34 -3.73
C GLU A 145 -5.05 23.30 -4.92
N GLU A 146 -4.00 23.19 -5.73
CA GLU A 146 -3.83 24.04 -6.92
C GLU A 146 -4.99 23.88 -7.93
N PHE A 147 -5.64 22.72 -7.96
CA PHE A 147 -6.83 22.48 -8.78
C PHE A 147 -8.15 22.91 -8.12
N ALA A 148 -8.15 23.29 -6.85
CA ALA A 148 -9.33 23.80 -6.14
C ALA A 148 -9.62 25.27 -6.48
N VAL A 149 -9.65 25.60 -7.77
CA VAL A 149 -9.91 26.95 -8.30
C VAL A 149 -11.35 27.08 -8.80
N ASP A 150 -11.88 28.30 -8.84
CA ASP A 150 -13.21 28.62 -9.38
C ASP A 150 -14.38 27.81 -8.77
N GLY A 151 -14.26 27.43 -7.48
CA GLY A 151 -15.27 26.66 -6.75
C GLY A 151 -15.32 25.18 -7.11
N LYS A 152 -14.30 24.68 -7.82
CA LYS A 152 -14.16 23.26 -8.17
C LYS A 152 -13.64 22.44 -6.98
N ASP A 153 -14.10 21.20 -6.90
CA ASP A 153 -13.52 20.18 -6.03
C ASP A 153 -12.17 19.74 -6.61
N GLY A 154 -11.07 20.28 -6.07
CA GLY A 154 -9.72 20.01 -6.54
C GLY A 154 -9.32 18.53 -6.50
N VAL A 155 -9.91 17.73 -5.60
CA VAL A 155 -9.70 16.27 -5.54
C VAL A 155 -10.35 15.61 -6.75
N ALA A 156 -11.59 15.97 -7.05
CA ALA A 156 -12.29 15.47 -8.22
C ALA A 156 -11.60 15.94 -9.52
N GLU A 157 -11.12 17.19 -9.61
CA GLU A 157 -10.38 17.69 -10.78
C GLU A 157 -9.07 16.93 -11.00
N PHE A 158 -8.29 16.71 -9.93
CA PHE A 158 -7.07 15.91 -9.97
C PHE A 158 -7.35 14.52 -10.58
N TYR A 159 -8.45 13.87 -10.19
CA TYR A 159 -8.83 12.57 -10.74
C TYR A 159 -9.48 12.63 -12.14
N ARG A 160 -10.29 13.66 -12.47
CA ARG A 160 -11.16 13.69 -13.66
C ARG A 160 -10.40 13.77 -14.98
N GLY A 161 -9.26 14.44 -15.00
CA GLY A 161 -8.39 14.42 -16.16
C GLY A 161 -8.70 15.46 -17.23
N ASN A 162 -8.73 16.75 -16.88
CA ASN A 162 -8.29 17.81 -17.81
C ASN A 162 -7.02 18.46 -17.26
N GLY A 163 -5.98 17.62 -17.23
CA GLY A 163 -4.72 17.76 -16.49
C GLY A 163 -4.25 16.46 -15.84
N GLY A 164 -5.11 15.43 -15.73
CA GLY A 164 -4.91 14.23 -14.90
C GLY A 164 -5.10 12.86 -15.58
N GLN A 165 -4.62 12.68 -16.81
CA GLN A 165 -4.06 11.36 -17.15
C GLN A 165 -2.71 11.24 -16.45
N TRP A 166 -2.25 10.02 -16.17
CA TRP A 166 -1.05 9.81 -15.36
C TRP A 166 0.15 10.61 -15.90
N GLU A 167 0.35 10.68 -17.21
CA GLU A 167 1.48 11.39 -17.81
C GLU A 167 1.39 12.93 -17.71
N LYS A 168 0.19 13.49 -17.56
CA LYS A 168 -0.01 14.95 -17.56
C LYS A 168 0.48 15.64 -16.29
N LEU A 169 0.59 14.89 -15.19
CA LEU A 169 1.15 15.37 -13.92
C LEU A 169 2.60 14.97 -13.70
N GLY A 170 3.24 14.34 -14.69
CA GLY A 170 4.56 13.76 -14.53
C GLY A 170 5.66 14.76 -14.16
N SER A 171 5.56 16.01 -14.64
CA SER A 171 6.46 17.10 -14.26
C SER A 171 6.08 17.80 -12.95
N GLN A 172 4.87 17.55 -12.44
CA GLN A 172 4.37 18.14 -11.20
C GLN A 172 4.57 17.21 -9.99
N ILE A 173 4.61 15.90 -10.22
CA ILE A 173 4.69 14.88 -9.16
C ILE A 173 6.03 14.15 -9.32
N ILE A 174 7.03 14.61 -8.58
CA ILE A 174 8.41 14.15 -8.74
C ILE A 174 9.07 13.74 -7.42
N ASN A 175 8.58 14.25 -6.30
CA ASN A 175 9.15 13.94 -5.00
C ASN A 175 8.61 12.59 -4.51
N PRO A 176 9.44 11.65 -4.07
CA PRO A 176 8.97 10.39 -3.52
C PRO A 176 8.25 10.59 -2.20
N ILE A 177 7.51 9.54 -1.78
CA ILE A 177 6.82 9.49 -0.48
C ILE A 177 7.75 10.01 0.61
N GLY A 178 7.26 10.93 1.43
CA GLY A 178 8.14 11.60 2.39
C GLY A 178 7.44 12.41 3.47
N CYS A 179 8.14 13.40 4.01
CA CYS A 179 7.79 14.05 5.26
C CYS A 179 6.39 14.70 5.20
N GLY A 180 6.13 15.47 4.15
CA GLY A 180 4.85 16.16 3.92
C GLY A 180 3.65 15.23 3.64
N ASP A 181 3.85 13.92 3.45
CA ASP A 181 2.71 12.99 3.36
C ASP A 181 2.08 12.70 4.73
N CYS A 182 2.88 12.79 5.79
CA CYS A 182 2.54 12.30 7.13
C CYS A 182 2.64 13.36 8.22
N HIS A 183 3.37 14.46 7.99
CA HIS A 183 3.61 15.51 8.97
C HIS A 183 3.09 16.87 8.50
N ASP A 184 2.52 17.59 9.45
CA ASP A 184 2.21 19.01 9.31
C ASP A 184 3.51 19.84 9.39
N PRO A 185 3.81 20.72 8.42
CA PRO A 185 5.10 21.41 8.34
C PRO A 185 5.31 22.45 9.46
N GLU A 186 4.25 23.00 10.04
CA GLU A 186 4.36 24.01 11.11
C GLU A 186 4.49 23.38 12.51
N THR A 187 3.73 22.30 12.74
CA THR A 187 3.58 21.70 14.08
C THR A 187 4.31 20.36 14.24
N MET A 188 4.70 19.72 13.14
CA MET A 188 5.19 18.34 13.06
C MET A 188 4.22 17.27 13.55
N ALA A 189 2.96 17.63 13.81
CA ALA A 189 1.93 16.68 14.17
C ALA A 189 1.70 15.68 13.02
N LEU A 190 1.36 14.44 13.37
CA LEU A 190 0.89 13.48 12.36
C LEU A 190 -0.39 14.01 11.74
N THR A 191 -0.44 14.06 10.41
CA THR A 191 -1.57 14.59 9.66
C THR A 191 -1.99 13.65 8.54
N ILE A 192 -3.28 13.69 8.20
CA ILE A 192 -3.82 12.98 7.05
C ILE A 192 -3.99 13.96 5.90
N THR A 193 -3.20 13.77 4.87
CA THR A 193 -3.19 14.57 3.64
C THR A 193 -4.07 13.96 2.55
N ARG A 194 -4.42 12.67 2.63
CA ARG A 194 -5.23 11.97 1.62
C ARG A 194 -6.74 12.02 1.93
N PRO A 195 -7.56 12.68 1.09
CA PRO A 195 -9.01 12.78 1.33
C PRO A 195 -9.72 11.43 1.40
N ALA A 196 -9.28 10.44 0.60
CA ALA A 196 -9.89 9.11 0.55
C ALA A 196 -9.88 8.41 1.92
N LEU A 197 -8.83 8.59 2.73
CA LEU A 197 -8.79 8.04 4.09
C LEU A 197 -9.78 8.74 5.02
N LYS A 198 -9.90 10.08 4.92
CA LYS A 198 -10.87 10.83 5.72
C LYS A 198 -12.30 10.38 5.42
N GLU A 199 -12.62 10.25 4.13
CA GLU A 199 -13.91 9.78 3.64
C GLU A 199 -14.18 8.32 4.06
N GLY A 200 -13.21 7.43 3.88
CA GLY A 200 -13.30 6.02 4.27
C GLY A 200 -13.45 5.82 5.77
N TYR A 201 -12.64 6.52 6.57
CA TYR A 201 -12.71 6.47 8.04
C TYR A 201 -14.07 6.93 8.56
N LYS A 202 -14.60 8.02 7.99
CA LYS A 202 -15.94 8.51 8.32
C LYS A 202 -17.03 7.53 7.90
N ALA A 203 -16.91 6.91 6.73
CA ALA A 203 -17.86 5.89 6.27
C ALA A 203 -17.85 4.64 7.18
N LEU A 204 -16.68 4.25 7.67
CA LEU A 204 -16.49 3.08 8.52
C LEU A 204 -16.94 3.30 9.96
N THR A 205 -16.61 4.46 10.55
CA THR A 205 -16.75 4.71 11.99
C THR A 205 -17.86 5.69 12.35
N GLY A 206 -18.33 6.49 11.38
CA GLY A 206 -19.22 7.63 11.61
C GLY A 206 -18.54 8.87 12.21
N LYS A 207 -17.23 8.83 12.46
CA LYS A 207 -16.46 9.90 13.11
C LYS A 207 -15.59 10.68 12.15
N ASP A 208 -15.25 11.91 12.51
CA ASP A 208 -14.21 12.64 11.80
C ASP A 208 -12.82 12.08 12.14
N ILE A 209 -11.89 12.09 11.18
CA ILE A 209 -10.55 11.56 11.41
C ILE A 209 -9.76 12.37 12.44
N SER A 210 -10.11 13.64 12.66
CA SER A 210 -9.51 14.50 13.69
C SER A 210 -9.82 14.04 15.12
N GLU A 211 -10.81 13.15 15.30
CA GLU A 211 -11.12 12.53 16.60
C GLU A 211 -10.19 11.34 16.91
N ALA A 212 -9.36 10.90 15.96
CA ALA A 212 -8.44 9.79 16.16
C ALA A 212 -7.38 10.13 17.23
N THR A 213 -7.11 9.17 18.10
CA THR A 213 -6.06 9.29 19.11
C THR A 213 -4.67 9.28 18.46
N HIS A 214 -3.67 9.77 19.18
CA HIS A 214 -2.28 9.71 18.72
C HIS A 214 -1.82 8.28 18.38
N GLN A 215 -2.26 7.26 19.15
CA GLN A 215 -1.91 5.87 18.89
C GLN A 215 -2.58 5.34 17.61
N GLU A 216 -3.82 5.71 17.32
CA GLU A 216 -4.47 5.38 16.05
C GLU A 216 -3.78 6.08 14.88
N MET A 217 -3.40 7.35 15.05
CA MET A 217 -2.69 8.12 14.03
C MET A 217 -1.37 7.48 13.59
N ARG A 218 -0.66 6.79 14.49
CA ARG A 218 0.56 6.01 14.19
C ARG A 218 0.34 4.81 13.26
N SER A 219 -0.91 4.45 12.98
CA SER A 219 -1.29 3.51 11.91
C SER A 219 -2.05 4.19 10.78
N LEU A 220 -2.87 5.22 11.06
CA LEU A 220 -3.67 5.91 10.05
C LEU A 220 -2.82 6.67 9.03
N VAL A 221 -1.66 7.21 9.41
CA VAL A 221 -0.74 7.81 8.43
C VAL A 221 -0.26 6.80 7.37
N CYS A 222 -0.13 5.52 7.73
CA CYS A 222 0.16 4.43 6.80
C CYS A 222 -1.07 4.04 5.97
N ALA A 223 -2.26 4.09 6.57
CA ALA A 223 -3.55 3.78 5.94
C ALA A 223 -3.96 4.78 4.85
N GLN A 224 -3.22 5.88 4.69
CA GLN A 224 -3.38 6.77 3.54
C GLN A 224 -3.10 6.06 2.21
N CYS A 225 -2.24 5.03 2.25
CA CYS A 225 -1.74 4.33 1.07
C CYS A 225 -1.89 2.80 1.16
N HIS A 226 -1.64 2.19 2.33
CA HIS A 226 -1.62 0.74 2.51
C HIS A 226 -3.00 0.14 2.81
N VAL A 227 -3.90 0.30 1.84
CA VAL A 227 -5.31 -0.07 1.93
C VAL A 227 -5.83 -0.60 0.60
N GLU A 228 -6.95 -1.31 0.64
CA GLU A 228 -7.75 -1.66 -0.53
C GLU A 228 -8.41 -0.40 -1.13
N TYR A 229 -8.47 -0.34 -2.46
CA TYR A 229 -9.12 0.76 -3.15
C TYR A 229 -9.61 0.39 -4.55
N TYR A 230 -10.65 1.09 -5.00
CA TYR A 230 -11.10 1.08 -6.39
C TYR A 230 -11.33 2.50 -6.91
N PHE A 231 -11.56 2.61 -8.23
CA PHE A 231 -11.87 3.88 -8.89
C PHE A 231 -13.35 3.97 -9.24
N ASP A 232 -14.08 4.83 -8.54
CA ASP A 232 -15.52 5.00 -8.74
C ASP A 232 -15.84 6.18 -9.66
N LYS A 233 -16.35 5.87 -10.86
CA LYS A 233 -16.80 6.87 -11.85
C LYS A 233 -18.27 7.25 -11.70
N HIS A 234 -18.99 6.63 -10.78
CA HIS A 234 -20.43 6.72 -10.63
C HIS A 234 -20.87 7.52 -9.41
N LEU A 235 -19.94 8.23 -8.76
CA LEU A 235 -20.26 9.18 -7.70
C LEU A 235 -21.04 10.39 -8.23
N ASP A 236 -21.81 11.04 -7.35
CA ASP A 236 -22.63 12.20 -7.68
C ASP A 236 -21.85 13.53 -7.59
N GLY A 237 -22.50 14.61 -8.01
CA GLY A 237 -21.98 15.98 -7.90
C GLY A 237 -20.70 16.19 -8.72
N GLN A 238 -19.74 16.95 -8.16
CA GLN A 238 -18.48 17.26 -8.83
C GLN A 238 -17.59 16.02 -9.04
N LYS A 239 -17.84 14.91 -8.35
CA LYS A 239 -17.06 13.66 -8.50
C LYS A 239 -17.49 12.84 -9.72
N LYS A 240 -18.65 13.14 -10.33
CA LYS A 240 -19.23 12.35 -11.42
C LYS A 240 -18.29 12.23 -12.62
N GLY A 241 -18.10 10.99 -13.09
CA GLY A 241 -17.25 10.66 -14.24
C GLY A 241 -15.75 10.66 -13.96
N SER A 242 -15.30 11.17 -12.80
CA SER A 242 -13.88 11.07 -12.40
C SER A 242 -13.57 9.66 -11.91
N PRO A 243 -12.42 9.05 -12.24
CA PRO A 243 -11.93 7.81 -11.60
C PRO A 243 -11.54 8.07 -10.14
N TYR A 244 -12.53 8.40 -9.30
CA TYR A 244 -12.34 8.87 -7.94
C TYR A 244 -11.84 7.73 -7.06
N LEU A 245 -10.77 7.97 -6.30
CA LEU A 245 -10.23 6.98 -5.37
C LEU A 245 -11.21 6.76 -4.20
N VAL A 246 -11.67 5.53 -4.02
CA VAL A 246 -12.59 5.16 -2.92
C VAL A 246 -12.08 3.92 -2.20
N PHE A 247 -12.12 3.96 -0.87
CA PHE A 247 -11.93 2.77 -0.02
C PHE A 247 -13.28 2.08 0.17
N PRO A 248 -13.43 0.78 -0.13
CA PRO A 248 -14.73 0.09 -0.12
C PRO A 248 -15.22 -0.28 1.30
N TRP A 249 -15.15 0.66 2.24
CA TRP A 249 -15.33 0.41 3.68
C TRP A 249 -16.75 0.68 4.22
N LYS A 250 -17.74 0.95 3.34
CA LYS A 250 -19.12 1.31 3.74
C LYS A 250 -19.75 0.28 4.70
N TYR A 251 -19.42 -1.00 4.51
CA TYR A 251 -19.99 -2.10 5.29
C TYR A 251 -19.06 -2.65 6.36
N GLY A 252 -17.80 -2.22 6.37
CA GLY A 252 -16.73 -2.83 7.14
C GLY A 252 -15.48 -3.04 6.29
N ILE A 253 -14.47 -3.65 6.91
CA ILE A 253 -13.13 -3.86 6.33
C ILE A 253 -12.80 -5.34 6.15
N THR A 254 -13.78 -6.24 6.31
CA THR A 254 -13.61 -7.65 5.97
C THR A 254 -13.67 -7.83 4.46
N ALA A 255 -13.13 -8.94 3.94
CA ALA A 255 -13.22 -9.24 2.52
C ALA A 255 -14.67 -9.33 2.03
N ASP A 256 -15.59 -9.84 2.85
CA ASP A 256 -17.01 -9.95 2.50
C ASP A 256 -17.71 -8.59 2.52
N ASP A 257 -17.38 -7.71 3.49
CA ASP A 257 -17.95 -6.35 3.54
C ASP A 257 -17.51 -5.51 2.35
N MET A 258 -16.22 -5.59 2.00
CA MET A 258 -15.68 -4.89 0.83
C MET A 258 -16.24 -5.47 -0.47
N GLN A 259 -16.40 -6.80 -0.57
CA GLN A 259 -17.10 -7.39 -1.73
C GLN A 259 -18.53 -6.87 -1.84
N LYS A 260 -19.27 -6.84 -0.72
CA LYS A 260 -20.64 -6.33 -0.69
C LYS A 260 -20.69 -4.87 -1.13
N HIS A 261 -19.71 -4.04 -0.73
CA HIS A 261 -19.60 -2.68 -1.23
C HIS A 261 -19.42 -2.68 -2.75
N LEU A 262 -18.47 -3.46 -3.28
CA LEU A 262 -18.20 -3.52 -4.71
C LEU A 262 -19.39 -4.05 -5.53
N ASP A 263 -20.13 -5.03 -5.00
CA ASP A 263 -21.32 -5.62 -5.62
C ASP A 263 -22.47 -4.60 -5.80
N GLU A 264 -22.52 -3.55 -4.97
CA GLU A 264 -23.51 -2.46 -5.09
C GLU A 264 -23.09 -1.34 -6.05
N ARG A 265 -21.83 -1.32 -6.47
CA ARG A 265 -21.27 -0.24 -7.31
C ARG A 265 -21.35 -0.61 -8.79
N GLY A 266 -21.24 0.36 -9.69
CA GLY A 266 -21.25 0.13 -11.15
C GLY A 266 -22.42 0.78 -11.88
N ALA A 267 -22.25 0.95 -13.21
CA ALA A 267 -23.15 1.72 -14.06
C ALA A 267 -24.55 1.11 -14.25
N ASP A 268 -24.66 -0.21 -14.11
CA ASP A 268 -25.79 -1.03 -14.55
C ASP A 268 -26.41 -1.85 -13.40
N GLY A 269 -25.99 -1.60 -12.16
CA GLY A 269 -26.43 -2.37 -10.99
C GLY A 269 -25.90 -3.81 -10.95
N THR A 270 -24.90 -4.17 -11.77
CA THR A 270 -24.31 -5.52 -11.83
C THR A 270 -22.99 -5.67 -11.06
N GLY A 271 -22.72 -4.77 -10.11
CA GLY A 271 -21.47 -4.72 -9.37
C GLY A 271 -20.34 -4.03 -10.15
N HIS A 272 -19.34 -3.54 -9.41
CA HIS A 272 -18.14 -2.94 -9.96
C HIS A 272 -17.44 -3.96 -10.89
N LYS A 273 -16.54 -3.47 -11.73
CA LYS A 273 -15.58 -4.35 -12.41
C LYS A 273 -14.31 -3.57 -12.64
N ASP A 274 -13.20 -4.15 -12.21
CA ASP A 274 -11.88 -3.62 -12.56
C ASP A 274 -11.51 -4.01 -13.99
N TRP A 275 -11.85 -5.25 -14.39
CA TRP A 275 -11.71 -5.72 -15.76
C TRP A 275 -12.62 -6.91 -16.09
N ILE A 276 -12.62 -7.29 -17.37
CA ILE A 276 -13.17 -8.56 -17.84
C ILE A 276 -12.01 -9.49 -18.14
N HIS A 277 -11.96 -10.64 -17.46
CA HIS A 277 -10.89 -11.60 -17.57
C HIS A 277 -10.74 -12.12 -19.02
N ALA A 278 -9.55 -12.06 -19.59
CA ALA A 278 -9.34 -12.32 -21.02
C ALA A 278 -9.64 -13.77 -21.43
N ILE A 279 -9.49 -14.73 -20.52
CA ILE A 279 -9.68 -16.17 -20.79
C ILE A 279 -11.14 -16.58 -20.57
N SER A 280 -11.66 -16.41 -19.35
CA SER A 280 -12.99 -16.88 -18.93
C SER A 280 -14.14 -15.88 -19.18
N LYS A 281 -13.80 -14.64 -19.53
CA LYS A 281 -14.74 -13.49 -19.65
C LYS A 281 -15.49 -13.16 -18.37
N THR A 282 -14.97 -13.59 -17.22
CA THR A 282 -15.51 -13.24 -15.90
C THR A 282 -15.31 -11.75 -15.62
N ARG A 283 -16.28 -11.07 -15.01
CA ARG A 283 -16.10 -9.72 -14.46
C ARG A 283 -15.31 -9.86 -13.17
N MET A 284 -14.18 -9.17 -13.04
CA MET A 284 -13.26 -9.38 -11.92
C MET A 284 -13.13 -8.14 -11.03
N TYR A 285 -12.85 -8.41 -9.76
CA TYR A 285 -12.34 -7.45 -8.80
C TYR A 285 -10.83 -7.61 -8.69
N LYS A 286 -10.12 -6.48 -8.54
CA LYS A 286 -8.71 -6.46 -8.14
C LYS A 286 -8.65 -6.05 -6.68
N ALA A 287 -7.82 -6.73 -5.88
CA ALA A 287 -7.44 -6.25 -4.56
C ALA A 287 -6.04 -5.60 -4.59
N GLN A 288 -5.84 -4.49 -3.89
CA GLN A 288 -4.58 -3.76 -3.79
C GLN A 288 -4.19 -3.61 -2.32
N HIS A 289 -3.08 -4.23 -1.93
CA HIS A 289 -2.36 -4.02 -0.67
C HIS A 289 -3.22 -3.63 0.55
N PRO A 290 -4.21 -4.45 0.98
CA PRO A 290 -5.08 -4.21 2.15
C PRO A 290 -4.33 -4.33 3.49
N GLY A 291 -3.26 -3.57 3.67
CA GLY A 291 -2.33 -3.68 4.78
C GLY A 291 -3.00 -3.35 6.12
N TRP A 292 -3.69 -2.22 6.16
CA TRP A 292 -4.37 -1.73 7.36
C TRP A 292 -5.60 -2.58 7.71
N GLU A 293 -6.38 -3.00 6.71
CA GLU A 293 -7.57 -3.83 6.90
C GLU A 293 -7.20 -5.18 7.53
N PHE A 294 -6.15 -5.85 7.03
CA PHE A 294 -5.69 -7.09 7.65
C PHE A 294 -5.03 -6.86 9.00
N TRP A 295 -4.28 -5.77 9.19
CA TRP A 295 -3.70 -5.44 10.50
C TRP A 295 -4.78 -5.28 11.57
N GLN A 296 -5.89 -4.59 11.27
CA GLN A 296 -7.03 -4.44 12.19
C GLN A 296 -7.68 -5.78 12.55
N GLN A 297 -7.64 -6.76 11.66
CA GLN A 297 -8.16 -8.12 11.88
C GLN A 297 -7.14 -9.06 12.56
N GLY A 298 -5.93 -8.56 12.82
CA GLY A 298 -4.83 -9.28 13.43
C GLY A 298 -4.75 -9.09 14.95
N PRO A 299 -4.12 -10.02 15.69
CA PRO A 299 -3.96 -9.89 17.14
C PRO A 299 -3.20 -8.62 17.53
N HIS A 300 -2.21 -8.18 16.74
CA HIS A 300 -1.47 -6.95 17.05
C HIS A 300 -2.34 -5.69 16.91
N GLY A 301 -3.10 -5.56 15.81
CA GLY A 301 -3.98 -4.41 15.60
C GLY A 301 -5.14 -4.38 16.59
N MET A 302 -5.74 -5.54 16.88
CA MET A 302 -6.78 -5.69 17.91
C MET A 302 -6.31 -5.28 19.32
N GLN A 303 -5.01 -5.37 19.60
CA GLN A 303 -4.41 -4.95 20.88
C GLN A 303 -3.82 -3.52 20.83
N GLY A 304 -4.04 -2.78 19.73
CA GLY A 304 -3.60 -1.39 19.59
C GLY A 304 -2.11 -1.20 19.29
N VAL A 305 -1.38 -2.26 18.90
CA VAL A 305 0.01 -2.14 18.44
C VAL A 305 0.03 -1.53 17.05
N SER A 306 0.55 -0.31 16.94
CA SER A 306 0.51 0.49 15.71
C SER A 306 1.50 -0.01 14.65
N CYS A 307 1.27 0.39 13.39
CA CYS A 307 2.22 0.14 12.30
C CYS A 307 3.62 0.67 12.67
N ALA A 308 3.69 1.87 13.24
CA ALA A 308 4.93 2.51 13.65
C ALA A 308 5.67 1.77 14.78
N ASP A 309 4.98 1.00 15.64
CA ASP A 309 5.67 0.24 16.70
C ASP A 309 6.60 -0.85 16.13
N CYS A 310 6.27 -1.40 14.96
CA CYS A 310 7.07 -2.42 14.29
C CYS A 310 7.94 -1.84 13.16
N HIS A 311 7.40 -0.94 12.33
CA HIS A 311 8.08 -0.47 11.12
C HIS A 311 8.86 0.83 11.30
N MET A 312 8.62 1.56 12.39
CA MET A 312 9.31 2.81 12.72
C MET A 312 9.74 2.81 14.19
N PRO A 313 10.54 1.81 14.62
CA PRO A 313 10.90 1.66 16.02
C PRO A 313 11.67 2.88 16.51
N TYR A 314 11.54 3.17 17.80
CA TYR A 314 12.29 4.24 18.41
C TYR A 314 13.79 3.91 18.47
N GLU A 315 14.62 4.88 18.11
CA GLU A 315 16.07 4.82 18.24
C GLU A 315 16.58 5.90 19.20
N SER A 316 17.81 5.72 19.67
CA SER A 316 18.48 6.69 20.54
C SER A 316 19.84 7.06 19.97
N ARG A 317 20.10 8.36 19.85
CA ARG A 317 21.41 8.92 19.50
C ARG A 317 21.81 9.90 20.60
N GLY A 318 22.82 9.53 21.38
CA GLY A 318 23.18 10.27 22.59
C GLY A 318 22.01 10.31 23.59
N GLY A 319 21.59 11.52 23.98
CA GLY A 319 20.46 11.73 24.90
C GLY A 319 19.09 11.92 24.23
N MET A 320 19.03 11.87 22.89
CA MET A 320 17.81 12.10 22.12
C MET A 320 17.18 10.79 21.66
N LYS A 321 15.87 10.68 21.84
CA LYS A 321 15.04 9.59 21.31
C LYS A 321 14.28 10.12 20.09
N TYR A 322 14.32 9.40 18.98
CA TYR A 322 13.61 9.73 17.75
C TYR A 322 13.01 8.44 17.15
N SER A 323 12.07 8.58 16.21
CA SER A 323 11.51 7.44 15.49
C SER A 323 12.35 7.17 14.24
N SER A 324 12.81 5.94 14.04
CA SER A 324 13.44 5.56 12.78
C SER A 324 12.42 5.72 11.64
N HIS A 325 12.83 6.41 10.58
CA HIS A 325 12.09 6.52 9.33
C HIS A 325 12.59 5.54 8.27
N HIS A 326 13.45 4.59 8.64
CA HIS A 326 13.77 3.43 7.80
C HIS A 326 12.61 2.43 7.83
N VAL A 327 11.54 2.73 7.08
CA VAL A 327 10.37 1.85 6.97
C VAL A 327 10.77 0.60 6.21
N THR A 328 10.93 -0.50 6.94
CA THR A 328 11.49 -1.75 6.39
C THR A 328 10.91 -2.97 7.11
N SER A 329 11.45 -4.16 6.82
CA SER A 329 11.12 -5.40 7.50
C SER A 329 11.47 -5.32 8.99
N PRO A 330 10.49 -5.45 9.91
CA PRO A 330 10.76 -5.47 11.35
C PRO A 330 11.66 -6.64 11.78
N LEU A 331 11.72 -7.70 10.96
CA LEU A 331 12.59 -8.84 11.22
C LEU A 331 14.08 -8.49 11.18
N ASP A 332 14.48 -7.37 10.58
CA ASP A 332 15.89 -6.96 10.55
C ASP A 332 16.32 -6.26 11.85
N TYR A 333 15.34 -5.92 12.71
CA TYR A 333 15.55 -5.18 13.96
C TYR A 333 14.67 -5.76 15.08
N ILE A 334 14.72 -7.08 15.29
CA ILE A 334 13.84 -7.79 16.24
C ILE A 334 14.03 -7.28 17.67
N ASP A 335 15.26 -6.92 18.05
CA ASP A 335 15.63 -6.33 19.34
C ASP A 335 14.88 -5.03 19.64
N LYS A 336 14.71 -4.18 18.61
CA LYS A 336 14.05 -2.87 18.71
C LYS A 336 12.55 -2.90 18.43
N THR A 337 12.04 -3.97 17.83
CA THR A 337 10.65 -4.09 17.40
C THR A 337 9.91 -5.13 18.25
N CYS A 338 10.13 -6.41 18.01
CA CYS A 338 9.40 -7.48 18.67
C CYS A 338 9.78 -7.62 20.15
N GLN A 339 11.07 -7.53 20.50
CA GLN A 339 11.55 -7.77 21.86
C GLN A 339 11.25 -6.64 22.85
N VAL A 340 10.66 -5.54 22.38
CA VAL A 340 10.03 -4.53 23.24
C VAL A 340 8.85 -5.14 24.02
N CYS A 341 8.18 -6.16 23.46
CA CYS A 341 7.03 -6.82 24.07
C CYS A 341 7.24 -8.33 24.29
N HIS A 342 8.09 -8.97 23.48
CA HIS A 342 8.33 -10.42 23.51
C HIS A 342 9.65 -10.76 24.21
N ARG A 343 9.65 -11.84 25.00
CA ARG A 343 10.85 -12.29 25.74
C ARG A 343 11.58 -13.45 25.08
N GLN A 344 11.06 -13.93 23.96
CA GLN A 344 11.63 -15.03 23.18
C GLN A 344 12.93 -14.59 22.46
N PRO A 345 13.85 -15.52 22.19
CA PRO A 345 15.04 -15.25 21.37
C PRO A 345 14.67 -14.79 19.96
N GLU A 346 15.52 -13.97 19.35
CA GLU A 346 15.28 -13.42 18.01
C GLU A 346 15.05 -14.50 16.95
N GLU A 347 15.86 -15.55 16.97
CA GLU A 347 15.76 -16.66 16.02
C GLU A 347 14.44 -17.42 16.14
N GLU A 348 13.89 -17.54 17.36
CA GLU A 348 12.59 -18.18 17.57
C GLU A 348 11.46 -17.33 16.97
N LEU A 349 11.49 -16.02 17.22
CA LEU A 349 10.51 -15.08 16.66
C LEU A 349 10.60 -15.05 15.13
N ARG A 350 11.81 -14.95 14.57
CA ARG A 350 12.07 -14.98 13.13
C ARG A 350 11.55 -16.27 12.49
N LYS A 351 11.86 -17.42 13.09
CA LYS A 351 11.38 -18.72 12.61
C LYS A 351 9.86 -18.78 12.65
N ALA A 352 9.23 -18.30 13.72
CA ALA A 352 7.78 -18.29 13.87
C ALA A 352 7.09 -17.47 12.76
N VAL A 353 7.66 -16.33 12.35
CA VAL A 353 7.15 -15.55 11.22
C VAL A 353 7.31 -16.31 9.89
N LYS A 354 8.51 -16.85 9.63
CA LYS A 354 8.80 -17.59 8.39
C LYS A 354 7.95 -18.85 8.24
N ASP A 355 7.69 -19.59 9.32
CA ASP A 355 6.84 -20.79 9.33
C ASP A 355 5.39 -20.47 8.95
N ARG A 356 4.85 -19.34 9.43
CA ARG A 356 3.51 -18.85 9.05
C ARG A 356 3.44 -18.47 7.59
N GLN A 357 4.42 -17.69 7.11
CA GLN A 357 4.54 -17.31 5.70
C GLN A 357 4.62 -18.53 4.78
N ALA A 358 5.44 -19.53 5.14
CA ALA A 358 5.56 -20.76 4.38
C ALA A 358 4.26 -21.58 4.36
N SER A 359 3.52 -21.62 5.47
CA SER A 359 2.24 -22.32 5.54
C SER A 359 1.18 -21.66 4.67
N ILE A 360 1.09 -20.33 4.69
CA ILE A 360 0.17 -19.56 3.85
C ILE A 360 0.54 -19.72 2.37
N LYS A 361 1.83 -19.68 2.01
CA LYS A 361 2.29 -19.89 0.62
C LYS A 361 1.83 -21.24 0.04
N LYS A 362 1.72 -22.29 0.86
CA LYS A 362 1.16 -23.59 0.42
C LYS A 362 -0.33 -23.51 0.08
N LEU A 363 -1.12 -22.81 0.90
CA LEU A 363 -2.55 -22.58 0.64
C LEU A 363 -2.74 -21.72 -0.61
N THR A 364 -1.94 -20.66 -0.74
CA THR A 364 -1.92 -19.77 -1.92
C THR A 364 -1.67 -20.56 -3.21
N ALA A 365 -0.63 -21.38 -3.25
CA ALA A 365 -0.32 -22.18 -4.43
C ALA A 365 -1.47 -23.12 -4.83
N ARG A 366 -2.16 -23.70 -3.85
CA ARG A 366 -3.33 -24.56 -4.13
C ARG A 366 -4.53 -23.76 -4.66
N ALA A 367 -4.78 -22.58 -4.09
CA ALA A 367 -5.83 -21.68 -4.57
C ALA A 367 -5.59 -21.25 -6.02
N GLU A 368 -4.36 -20.86 -6.35
CA GLU A 368 -3.97 -20.42 -7.70
C GLU A 368 -4.12 -21.52 -8.73
N GLU A 369 -3.67 -22.74 -8.43
CA GLU A 369 -3.81 -23.89 -9.32
C GLU A 369 -5.28 -24.14 -9.71
N LEU A 370 -6.18 -24.07 -8.73
CA LEU A 370 -7.61 -24.29 -8.95
C LEU A 370 -8.25 -23.13 -9.74
N LEU A 371 -7.88 -21.88 -9.44
CA LEU A 371 -8.37 -20.72 -10.16
C LEU A 371 -7.92 -20.69 -11.62
N VAL A 372 -6.64 -20.98 -11.89
CA VAL A 372 -6.09 -21.09 -13.24
C VAL A 372 -6.88 -22.14 -14.04
N ARG A 373 -7.09 -23.32 -13.46
CA ARG A 373 -7.90 -24.37 -14.08
C ARG A 373 -9.33 -23.91 -14.34
N ALA A 374 -10.00 -23.27 -13.36
CA ALA A 374 -11.36 -22.77 -13.52
C ALA A 374 -11.46 -21.75 -14.68
N HIS A 375 -10.47 -20.89 -14.87
CA HIS A 375 -10.46 -19.95 -16.00
C HIS A 375 -10.34 -20.65 -17.35
N PHE A 376 -9.44 -21.62 -17.49
CA PHE A 376 -9.27 -22.38 -18.74
C PHE A 376 -10.43 -23.34 -19.01
N GLU A 377 -10.98 -24.00 -17.99
CA GLU A 377 -12.18 -24.83 -18.10
C GLU A 377 -13.39 -23.98 -18.52
N THR A 378 -13.50 -22.74 -18.03
CA THR A 378 -14.52 -21.80 -18.53
C THR A 378 -14.32 -21.47 -19.99
N LYS A 379 -13.08 -21.25 -20.43
CA LYS A 379 -12.78 -21.04 -21.85
C LYS A 379 -13.16 -22.27 -22.68
N ALA A 380 -12.80 -23.47 -22.24
CA ALA A 380 -13.15 -24.71 -22.92
C ALA A 380 -14.67 -24.87 -23.03
N ALA A 381 -15.42 -24.60 -21.96
CA ALA A 381 -16.88 -24.65 -21.99
C ALA A 381 -17.46 -23.66 -23.02
N MET A 382 -16.90 -22.45 -23.11
CA MET A 382 -17.29 -21.49 -24.14
C MET A 382 -16.94 -21.96 -25.56
N ASP A 383 -15.78 -22.58 -25.76
CA ASP A 383 -15.35 -23.12 -27.07
C ASP A 383 -16.28 -24.27 -27.53
N GLU A 384 -16.79 -25.07 -26.59
CA GLU A 384 -17.78 -26.14 -26.84
C GLU A 384 -19.23 -25.62 -27.00
N GLY A 385 -19.45 -24.30 -26.87
CA GLY A 385 -20.75 -23.67 -27.14
C GLY A 385 -21.59 -23.31 -25.92
N ALA A 386 -21.03 -23.36 -24.70
CA ALA A 386 -21.73 -22.94 -23.49
C ALA A 386 -22.17 -21.46 -23.55
N THR A 387 -23.42 -21.22 -23.23
CA THR A 387 -24.05 -19.90 -23.23
C THR A 387 -23.66 -19.07 -22.01
N ASN A 388 -23.86 -17.75 -22.07
CA ASN A 388 -23.64 -16.89 -20.91
C ASN A 388 -24.52 -17.27 -19.71
N ALA A 389 -25.74 -17.77 -19.94
CA ALA A 389 -26.65 -18.19 -18.88
C ALA A 389 -26.12 -19.42 -18.14
N GLU A 390 -25.55 -20.40 -18.86
CA GLU A 390 -24.93 -21.59 -18.26
C GLU A 390 -23.66 -21.25 -17.45
N LEU A 391 -22.97 -20.17 -17.82
CA LEU A 391 -21.71 -19.76 -17.20
C LEU A 391 -21.86 -18.71 -16.10
N GLU A 392 -23.07 -18.18 -15.87
CA GLU A 392 -23.27 -17.04 -14.96
C GLU A 392 -22.86 -17.35 -13.51
N ASN A 393 -23.34 -18.48 -12.98
CA ASN A 393 -22.99 -18.91 -11.61
C ASN A 393 -21.51 -19.28 -11.50
N ILE A 394 -20.96 -19.97 -12.50
CA ILE A 394 -19.53 -20.31 -12.58
C ILE A 394 -18.67 -19.04 -12.53
N ARG A 395 -19.01 -18.03 -13.33
CA ARG A 395 -18.30 -16.74 -13.35
C ARG A 395 -18.43 -16.01 -12.01
N THR A 396 -19.58 -16.10 -11.35
CA THR A 396 -19.74 -15.57 -9.98
C THR A 396 -18.81 -16.28 -8.99
N LEU A 397 -18.77 -17.61 -9.01
CA LEU A 397 -17.87 -18.39 -8.15
C LEU A 397 -16.39 -18.07 -8.42
N ILE A 398 -15.99 -17.89 -9.69
CA ILE A 398 -14.63 -17.49 -10.07
C ILE A 398 -14.30 -16.08 -9.55
N ARG A 399 -15.20 -15.10 -9.75
CA ARG A 399 -15.02 -13.73 -9.25
C ARG A 399 -14.83 -13.72 -7.74
N GLU A 400 -15.71 -14.40 -7.02
CA GLU A 400 -15.68 -14.49 -5.55
C GLU A 400 -14.44 -15.24 -5.04
N SER A 401 -14.09 -16.34 -5.69
CA SER A 401 -12.91 -17.14 -5.35
C SER A 401 -11.65 -16.30 -5.54
N GLN A 402 -11.48 -15.67 -6.71
CA GLN A 402 -10.30 -14.86 -6.98
C GLN A 402 -10.23 -13.60 -6.12
N TRP A 403 -11.36 -12.98 -5.77
CA TRP A 403 -11.38 -11.88 -4.80
C TRP A 403 -10.75 -12.29 -3.46
N ARG A 404 -11.11 -13.48 -2.96
CA ARG A 404 -10.58 -14.02 -1.68
C ARG A 404 -9.12 -14.41 -1.77
N TRP A 405 -8.66 -14.95 -2.91
CA TRP A 405 -7.24 -15.15 -3.16
C TRP A 405 -6.49 -13.81 -3.22
N ASP A 406 -6.92 -12.89 -4.07
CA ASP A 406 -6.20 -11.65 -4.37
C ASP A 406 -6.07 -10.80 -3.12
N ILE A 407 -7.16 -10.60 -2.38
CA ILE A 407 -7.14 -9.81 -1.13
C ILE A 407 -6.18 -10.42 -0.09
N SER A 408 -6.07 -11.76 -0.04
CA SER A 408 -5.19 -12.48 0.87
C SER A 408 -3.70 -12.34 0.55
N VAL A 409 -3.35 -12.09 -0.71
CA VAL A 409 -1.95 -12.06 -1.19
C VAL A 409 -1.50 -10.67 -1.63
N ALA A 410 -2.43 -9.73 -1.87
CA ALA A 410 -2.12 -8.37 -2.29
C ALA A 410 -1.40 -7.56 -1.19
N SER A 411 -1.61 -7.92 0.08
CA SER A 411 -0.84 -7.41 1.22
C SER A 411 0.27 -8.40 1.59
N HIS A 412 1.50 -8.06 1.20
CA HIS A 412 2.69 -8.92 1.41
C HIS A 412 2.99 -9.20 2.90
N GLY A 413 2.52 -8.35 3.81
CA GLY A 413 2.64 -8.53 5.26
C GLY A 413 1.45 -9.25 5.91
N ALA A 414 0.35 -9.50 5.20
CA ALA A 414 -0.89 -10.03 5.79
C ALA A 414 -0.69 -11.40 6.44
N SER A 415 0.22 -12.22 5.90
CA SER A 415 0.59 -13.52 6.48
C SER A 415 1.20 -13.45 7.88
N PHE A 416 1.68 -12.28 8.30
CA PHE A 416 2.11 -12.01 9.66
C PHE A 416 1.06 -11.20 10.43
N HIS A 417 0.47 -10.18 9.80
CA HIS A 417 -0.49 -9.29 10.47
C HIS A 417 -1.74 -10.05 10.91
N ALA A 418 -2.34 -10.87 10.05
CA ALA A 418 -3.55 -11.64 10.34
C ALA A 418 -3.53 -13.03 9.67
N PRO A 419 -2.61 -13.93 10.08
CA PRO A 419 -2.41 -15.23 9.44
C PRO A 419 -3.66 -16.12 9.42
N LEU A 420 -4.47 -16.09 10.49
CA LEU A 420 -5.69 -16.89 10.57
C LEU A 420 -6.74 -16.40 9.57
N GLN A 421 -6.92 -15.08 9.47
CA GLN A 421 -7.86 -14.49 8.51
C GLN A 421 -7.45 -14.79 7.07
N VAL A 422 -6.16 -14.64 6.75
CA VAL A 422 -5.61 -15.02 5.44
C VAL A 422 -5.85 -16.51 5.15
N SER A 423 -5.63 -17.38 6.12
CA SER A 423 -5.84 -18.83 5.95
C SER A 423 -7.32 -19.18 5.68
N ASN A 424 -8.24 -18.52 6.38
CA ASN A 424 -9.69 -18.71 6.17
C ASN A 424 -10.11 -18.28 4.77
N LEU A 425 -9.66 -17.09 4.32
CA LEU A 425 -9.98 -16.58 2.98
C LEU A 425 -9.41 -17.46 1.87
N LEU A 426 -8.20 -18.00 2.04
CA LEU A 426 -7.62 -18.95 1.09
C LEU A 426 -8.38 -20.29 1.09
N ALA A 427 -8.88 -20.76 2.23
CA ALA A 427 -9.75 -21.93 2.29
C ALA A 427 -11.07 -21.70 1.56
N ASP A 428 -11.70 -20.53 1.75
CA ASP A 428 -12.91 -20.14 1.03
C ASP A 428 -12.67 -20.00 -0.48
N CYS A 429 -11.52 -19.46 -0.87
CA CYS A 429 -11.09 -19.43 -2.26
C CYS A 429 -11.03 -20.84 -2.85
N ILE A 430 -10.37 -21.79 -2.17
CA ILE A 430 -10.22 -23.19 -2.60
C ILE A 430 -11.60 -23.86 -2.74
N ASP A 431 -12.50 -23.67 -1.77
CA ASP A 431 -13.86 -24.21 -1.81
C ASP A 431 -14.65 -23.65 -3.01
N LYS A 432 -14.66 -22.33 -3.19
CA LYS A 432 -15.38 -21.68 -4.31
C LYS A 432 -14.80 -22.05 -5.67
N ALA A 433 -13.48 -22.12 -5.81
CA ALA A 433 -12.84 -22.60 -7.04
C ALA A 433 -13.22 -24.06 -7.31
N GLY A 434 -13.21 -24.92 -6.28
CA GLY A 434 -13.64 -26.32 -6.39
C GLY A 434 -15.10 -26.44 -6.87
N LYS A 435 -16.01 -25.62 -6.34
CA LYS A 435 -17.41 -25.55 -6.78
C LYS A 435 -17.54 -25.08 -8.22
N ALA A 436 -16.80 -24.05 -8.62
CA ALA A 436 -16.80 -23.56 -10.00
C ALA A 436 -16.37 -24.66 -10.98
N ARG A 437 -15.28 -25.37 -10.67
CA ARG A 437 -14.76 -26.48 -11.47
C ARG A 437 -15.73 -27.66 -11.55
N LEU A 438 -16.40 -27.99 -10.44
CA LEU A 438 -17.43 -29.03 -10.43
C LEU A 438 -18.59 -28.66 -11.37
N GLU A 439 -19.07 -27.43 -11.31
CA GLU A 439 -20.13 -26.96 -12.21
C GLU A 439 -19.67 -26.92 -13.68
N LEU A 440 -18.44 -26.46 -13.93
CA LEU A 440 -17.82 -26.48 -15.25
C LEU A 440 -17.77 -27.89 -15.83
N SER A 441 -17.43 -28.91 -15.05
CA SER A 441 -17.43 -30.30 -15.53
C SER A 441 -18.82 -30.77 -15.99
N LYS A 442 -19.90 -30.29 -15.34
CA LYS A 442 -21.28 -30.62 -15.73
C LYS A 442 -21.66 -29.90 -17.02
N VAL A 443 -21.33 -28.61 -17.13
CA VAL A 443 -21.58 -27.83 -18.34
C VAL A 443 -20.81 -28.44 -19.52
N LEU A 444 -19.52 -28.71 -19.36
CA LEU A 444 -18.71 -29.39 -20.38
C LEU A 444 -19.33 -30.73 -20.81
N ALA A 445 -19.80 -31.55 -19.86
CA ALA A 445 -20.45 -32.82 -20.18
C ALA A 445 -21.77 -32.66 -20.96
N ILE A 446 -22.57 -31.62 -20.67
CA ILE A 446 -23.78 -31.28 -21.44
C ILE A 446 -23.42 -30.94 -22.89
N HIS A 447 -22.30 -30.25 -23.08
CA HIS A 447 -21.77 -29.89 -24.41
C HIS A 447 -20.90 -31.01 -25.03
N GLY A 448 -20.89 -32.21 -24.46
CA GLY A 448 -20.24 -33.40 -25.05
C GLY A 448 -18.78 -33.63 -24.67
N PHE A 449 -18.20 -32.79 -23.81
CA PHE A 449 -16.82 -32.93 -23.33
C PHE A 449 -16.77 -33.59 -21.94
N THR A 450 -16.15 -34.77 -21.83
CA THR A 450 -16.05 -35.54 -20.58
C THR A 450 -14.61 -35.80 -20.12
N GLY A 451 -13.63 -35.25 -20.83
CA GLY A 451 -12.21 -35.39 -20.52
C GLY A 451 -11.72 -34.39 -19.47
N GLU A 452 -10.41 -34.39 -19.21
CA GLU A 452 -9.75 -33.30 -18.50
C GLU A 452 -9.38 -32.18 -19.48
N VAL A 453 -9.66 -30.93 -19.13
CA VAL A 453 -9.25 -29.77 -19.93
C VAL A 453 -7.74 -29.62 -19.84
N GLU A 454 -7.06 -29.79 -20.97
CA GLU A 454 -5.61 -29.61 -21.06
C GLU A 454 -5.24 -28.13 -20.87
N LEU A 455 -4.30 -27.87 -19.97
CA LEU A 455 -3.74 -26.53 -19.79
C LEU A 455 -2.62 -26.28 -20.81
N PRO A 456 -2.52 -25.06 -21.35
CA PRO A 456 -1.35 -24.67 -22.13
C PRO A 456 -0.09 -24.64 -21.24
N ASP A 457 1.08 -24.45 -21.86
CA ASP A 457 2.33 -24.33 -21.12
C ASP A 457 2.41 -22.99 -20.37
N LEU A 458 2.23 -23.06 -19.05
CA LEU A 458 2.27 -21.93 -18.11
C LEU A 458 3.59 -21.85 -17.33
N SER A 459 4.64 -22.55 -17.75
CA SER A 459 5.88 -22.73 -16.96
C SER A 459 6.73 -21.46 -16.76
N THR A 460 6.49 -20.40 -17.54
CA THR A 460 7.28 -19.15 -17.45
C THR A 460 6.40 -17.94 -17.72
N LYS A 461 6.75 -16.78 -17.14
CA LYS A 461 6.07 -15.50 -17.38
C LYS A 461 5.92 -15.21 -18.87
N ALA A 462 7.02 -15.33 -19.64
CA ALA A 462 7.03 -15.03 -21.07
C ALA A 462 6.03 -15.88 -21.87
N LYS A 463 5.90 -17.17 -21.55
CA LYS A 463 4.92 -18.06 -22.20
C LYS A 463 3.49 -17.63 -21.88
N VAL A 464 3.20 -17.31 -20.62
CA VAL A 464 1.87 -16.83 -20.20
C VAL A 464 1.53 -15.50 -20.86
N GLN A 465 2.46 -14.54 -20.88
CA GLN A 465 2.25 -13.22 -21.49
C GLN A 465 2.00 -13.32 -23.01
N LYS A 466 2.71 -14.20 -23.70
CA LYS A 466 2.45 -14.51 -25.11
C LYS A 466 1.06 -15.14 -25.30
N LEU A 467 0.70 -16.10 -24.45
CA LEU A 467 -0.60 -16.78 -24.49
C LEU A 467 -1.78 -15.82 -24.32
N ILE A 468 -1.67 -14.84 -23.43
CA ILE A 468 -2.72 -13.83 -23.19
C ILE A 468 -2.65 -12.64 -24.16
N GLY A 469 -1.78 -12.72 -25.18
CA GLY A 469 -1.78 -11.80 -26.32
C GLY A 469 -0.91 -10.56 -26.18
N PHE A 470 0.04 -10.51 -25.25
CA PHE A 470 0.97 -9.38 -25.15
C PHE A 470 2.14 -9.49 -26.14
N ASN A 471 2.44 -8.37 -26.80
CA ASN A 471 3.71 -8.15 -27.47
C ASN A 471 4.65 -7.43 -26.50
N MET A 472 5.42 -8.21 -25.73
CA MET A 472 6.30 -7.68 -24.69
C MET A 472 7.42 -6.81 -25.25
N ASP A 473 7.99 -7.16 -26.41
CA ASP A 473 9.02 -6.34 -27.06
C ASP A 473 8.49 -4.94 -27.36
N LYS A 474 7.27 -4.85 -27.91
CA LYS A 474 6.61 -3.57 -28.16
C LYS A 474 6.35 -2.80 -26.86
N LEU A 475 5.81 -3.45 -25.82
CA LEU A 475 5.51 -2.79 -24.55
C LEU A 475 6.78 -2.26 -23.86
N ASN A 476 7.85 -3.04 -23.88
CA ASN A 476 9.15 -2.66 -23.33
C ASN A 476 9.78 -1.52 -24.14
N GLN A 477 9.69 -1.56 -25.47
CA GLN A 477 10.19 -0.49 -26.33
C GLN A 477 9.42 0.81 -26.09
N GLU A 478 8.09 0.78 -26.08
CA GLU A 478 7.25 1.96 -25.77
C GLU A 478 7.64 2.54 -24.40
N LYS A 479 7.90 1.69 -23.40
CA LYS A 479 8.32 2.14 -22.07
C LYS A 479 9.71 2.77 -22.07
N ALA A 480 10.68 2.13 -22.73
CA ALA A 480 12.03 2.65 -22.87
C ALA A 480 12.06 3.99 -23.59
N ASP A 481 11.24 4.16 -24.64
CA ASP A 481 11.11 5.43 -25.35
C ASP A 481 10.51 6.52 -24.47
N PHE A 482 9.51 6.20 -23.65
CA PHE A 482 8.98 7.12 -22.65
C PHE A 482 10.06 7.59 -21.65
N LEU A 483 10.79 6.64 -21.05
CA LEU A 483 11.82 6.91 -20.05
C LEU A 483 13.00 7.70 -20.64
N LYS A 484 13.30 7.52 -21.93
CA LYS A 484 14.37 8.25 -22.61
C LYS A 484 13.97 9.67 -23.03
N ASN A 485 12.71 9.88 -23.43
CA ASN A 485 12.31 11.10 -24.13
C ASN A 485 11.41 12.04 -23.32
N MET A 486 10.50 11.51 -22.51
CA MET A 486 9.50 12.31 -21.78
C MET A 486 9.87 12.47 -20.31
N ALA A 487 10.28 11.40 -19.62
CA ALA A 487 10.62 11.46 -18.19
C ALA A 487 11.74 12.49 -17.87
N PRO A 488 12.83 12.63 -18.66
CA PRO A 488 13.86 13.62 -18.36
C PRO A 488 13.37 15.07 -18.50
N LYS A 489 12.40 15.32 -19.40
CA LYS A 489 11.78 16.64 -19.54
C LYS A 489 10.95 16.99 -18.32
N TRP A 490 10.26 16.01 -17.75
CA TRP A 490 9.52 16.20 -16.50
C TRP A 490 10.45 16.63 -15.36
N ASP A 491 11.61 15.99 -15.26
CA ASP A 491 12.60 16.32 -14.24
C ASP A 491 13.23 17.71 -14.47
N GLU A 492 13.47 18.10 -15.73
CA GLU A 492 13.96 19.44 -16.06
C GLU A 492 12.94 20.54 -15.71
N GLU A 493 11.66 20.33 -16.04
CA GLU A 493 10.57 21.24 -15.68
C GLU A 493 10.41 21.35 -14.16
N ALA A 494 10.44 20.21 -13.47
CA ALA A 494 10.35 20.18 -12.01
C ALA A 494 11.52 20.91 -11.34
N LYS A 495 12.74 20.71 -11.83
CA LYS A 495 13.92 21.41 -11.35
C LYS A 495 13.78 22.92 -11.47
N LYS A 496 13.33 23.44 -12.63
CA LYS A 496 13.08 24.88 -12.82
C LYS A 496 12.03 25.42 -11.86
N ARG A 497 10.98 24.63 -11.58
CA ARG A 497 9.96 24.99 -10.58
C ARG A 497 10.54 25.04 -9.17
N HIS A 498 11.31 24.03 -8.74
CA HIS A 498 11.92 24.03 -7.42
C HIS A 498 12.90 25.20 -7.24
N GLU A 499 13.71 25.52 -8.25
CA GLU A 499 14.59 26.70 -8.24
C GLU A 499 13.82 28.04 -8.10
N SER A 500 12.52 28.06 -8.38
CA SER A 500 11.66 29.23 -8.18
C SER A 500 11.06 29.31 -6.77
N TRP A 501 11.05 28.21 -6.02
CA TRP A 501 10.60 28.19 -4.63
C TRP A 501 11.68 28.71 -3.66
N ASP A 502 12.95 28.61 -4.06
CA ASP A 502 14.10 29.09 -3.28
C ASP A 502 14.41 30.59 -3.50
N LYS A 503 13.65 31.27 -4.37
CA LYS A 503 13.80 32.69 -4.71
C LYS A 503 12.66 33.49 -4.12
#